data_AF-A0A8H5MCM2-F1
#
_entry.id   AF-A0A8H5MCM2-F1
#
_cell.length_a   1.000
_cell.length_b   1.000
_cell.length_c   1.000
_cell.angle_alpha   90.00
_cell.angle_beta   90.00
_cell.angle_gamma   90.00
#
_symmetry.space_group_name_H-M   'P 1'
#
loop_
_entity.id
_entity.type
_entity.pdbx_description
1 polymer ?
#
loop_
_entity_poly.entity_id
_entity_poly.type
_entity_poly.pdbx_seq_one_letter_code
_entity_poly.pdbx_strand_id
1 'polypeptide(L)'
;MHSFTIAQALKLLAVTVFAWNATAFGITMEKRSVAGPVFSQNFPDPSFIFTDQYYAFSTTSGGLNVPVATSPDFHSWSYLSHDALPTVGAWTVKNTIWAPDVVAVSGGFVLFYAGQSAANPGFHCVGVATSKTVEGPYTAQAQPLVFWKVDGNNIGHGGNCNNGVAPIVSTPIMIQKLTADGTAFASGSVATQILDRDDIDGPLVEAPSLTRSAEGIYFLTFSSNCYSSSLYDVSYATASHILGPYTKQPWLMITGNPYSQLFAPGGADISPDGTKMVFHADLGTNANTRQMYTANIAFSGTTITIQ
;
A
#
# COMPACT_ATOMS: atom_id res chain seq x y z
N MET A 1 -21.77 -67.49 -10.43
CA MET A 1 -21.49 -67.23 -9.01
C MET A 1 -21.34 -65.72 -8.84
N HIS A 2 -22.31 -65.15 -8.12
CA HIS A 2 -22.40 -63.83 -7.48
C HIS A 2 -22.13 -62.53 -8.28
N SER A 3 -23.24 -61.93 -8.71
CA SER A 3 -23.54 -60.49 -8.67
C SER A 3 -23.70 -60.00 -7.23
N PHE A 4 -23.37 -58.73 -6.89
CA PHE A 4 -24.05 -57.83 -5.93
C PHE A 4 -23.44 -56.41 -6.11
N THR A 5 -24.16 -55.37 -6.58
CA THR A 5 -25.08 -54.39 -5.92
C THR A 5 -24.41 -53.27 -5.10
N ILE A 6 -24.89 -52.05 -5.37
CA ILE A 6 -24.61 -50.74 -4.75
C ILE A 6 -24.89 -50.74 -3.24
N ALA A 7 -24.06 -50.05 -2.45
CA ALA A 7 -24.51 -49.44 -1.19
C ALA A 7 -23.67 -48.20 -0.84
N GLN A 8 -24.36 -47.06 -0.80
CA GLN A 8 -23.92 -45.81 -0.19
C GLN A 8 -23.62 -46.04 1.30
N ALA A 9 -22.46 -45.59 1.78
CA ALA A 9 -22.18 -45.52 3.21
C ALA A 9 -22.59 -44.13 3.73
N LEU A 10 -23.80 -44.09 4.30
CA LEU A 10 -24.30 -43.04 5.18
C LEU A 10 -23.47 -43.06 6.48
N LYS A 11 -22.64 -42.04 6.72
CA LYS A 11 -22.01 -41.86 8.04
C LYS A 11 -23.05 -41.28 9.00
N LEU A 12 -23.60 -42.15 9.85
CA LEU A 12 -24.34 -41.75 11.06
C LEU A 12 -23.40 -40.99 12.00
N LEU A 13 -23.78 -39.77 12.37
CA LEU A 13 -23.19 -39.03 13.48
C LEU A 13 -23.61 -39.70 14.79
N ALA A 14 -22.65 -40.24 15.54
CA ALA A 14 -22.84 -40.52 16.96
C ALA A 14 -22.71 -39.20 17.73
N VAL A 15 -23.82 -38.71 18.29
CA VAL A 15 -23.81 -37.58 19.23
C VAL A 15 -23.49 -38.13 20.61
N THR A 16 -22.22 -38.09 21.00
CA THR A 16 -21.84 -38.13 22.42
C THR A 16 -21.98 -36.74 23.00
N VAL A 17 -22.98 -36.53 23.84
CA VAL A 17 -23.10 -35.33 24.68
C VAL A 17 -22.05 -35.44 25.78
N PHE A 18 -20.87 -34.85 25.54
CA PHE A 18 -19.98 -34.49 26.62
C PHE A 18 -20.45 -33.14 27.17
N ALA A 19 -20.90 -33.13 28.42
CA ALA A 19 -21.05 -31.91 29.19
C ALA A 19 -19.65 -31.32 29.42
N TRP A 20 -19.19 -30.50 28.48
CA TRP A 20 -18.06 -29.62 28.70
C TRP A 20 -18.55 -28.43 29.52
N ASN A 21 -18.04 -28.30 30.73
CA ASN A 21 -18.01 -27.02 31.41
C ASN A 21 -17.24 -26.07 30.49
N ALA A 22 -17.97 -25.25 29.73
CA ALA A 22 -17.40 -24.15 29.00
C ALA A 22 -16.88 -23.16 30.04
N THR A 23 -15.61 -23.32 30.44
CA THR A 23 -14.82 -22.15 30.75
C THR A 23 -14.83 -21.32 29.49
N ALA A 24 -15.63 -20.25 29.50
CA ALA A 24 -15.56 -19.22 28.50
C ALA A 24 -14.12 -18.71 28.48
N PHE A 25 -13.31 -19.23 27.54
CA PHE A 25 -12.23 -18.44 27.01
C PHE A 25 -12.92 -17.22 26.44
N GLY A 26 -12.84 -16.11 27.17
CA GLY A 26 -13.20 -14.82 26.63
C GLY A 26 -12.29 -14.60 25.44
N ILE A 27 -12.76 -14.98 24.25
CA ILE A 27 -12.33 -14.34 23.03
C ILE A 27 -12.71 -12.89 23.28
N THR A 28 -11.72 -12.09 23.61
CA THR A 28 -11.88 -10.65 23.59
C THR A 28 -12.19 -10.36 22.13
N MET A 29 -13.46 -10.11 21.84
CA MET A 29 -13.84 -9.47 20.59
C MET A 29 -13.16 -8.10 20.64
N GLU A 30 -11.97 -7.99 20.06
CA GLU A 30 -11.38 -6.68 19.84
C GLU A 30 -12.39 -5.88 19.03
N LYS A 31 -12.65 -4.68 19.53
CA LYS A 31 -13.53 -3.72 18.89
C LYS A 31 -12.97 -3.49 17.47
N ARG A 32 -13.71 -3.98 16.47
CA ARG A 32 -13.42 -3.87 15.03
C ARG A 32 -12.79 -2.51 14.71
N SER A 33 -11.58 -2.45 14.15
CA SER A 33 -11.02 -1.19 13.63
C SER A 33 -11.86 -0.81 12.40
N VAL A 34 -12.51 0.35 12.33
CA VAL A 34 -11.91 1.69 12.31
C VAL A 34 -12.50 2.58 13.42
N ALA A 35 -11.79 2.71 14.55
CA ALA A 35 -12.14 3.57 15.69
C ALA A 35 -11.47 4.96 15.62
N GLY A 36 -11.20 5.45 14.41
CA GLY A 36 -10.39 6.65 14.18
C GLY A 36 -8.96 6.31 13.74
N PRO A 37 -8.10 7.33 13.57
CA PRO A 37 -6.70 7.12 13.20
C PRO A 37 -5.98 6.35 14.30
N VAL A 38 -5.16 5.37 13.93
CA VAL A 38 -4.27 4.69 14.89
C VAL A 38 -3.02 5.51 15.16
N PHE A 39 -2.74 6.48 14.28
CA PHE A 39 -1.65 7.43 14.44
C PHE A 39 -2.09 8.81 13.97
N SER A 40 -2.29 9.72 14.93
CA SER A 40 -2.94 11.02 14.71
C SER A 40 -2.00 12.13 14.22
N GLN A 41 -0.70 11.86 14.08
CA GLN A 41 0.23 12.80 13.47
C GLN A 41 0.08 12.77 11.95
N ASN A 42 0.60 13.78 11.25
CA ASN A 42 0.62 13.79 9.79
C ASN A 42 1.54 12.67 9.29
N PHE A 43 0.95 11.62 8.74
CA PHE A 43 1.62 10.40 8.29
C PHE A 43 1.06 9.96 6.91
N PRO A 44 1.30 10.78 5.86
CA PRO A 44 0.77 10.50 4.54
C PRO A 44 1.49 9.37 3.82
N ASP A 45 0.75 8.69 2.94
CA ASP A 45 1.26 7.63 2.07
C ASP A 45 1.99 6.52 2.85
N PRO A 46 1.34 5.90 3.87
CA PRO A 46 1.97 4.91 4.70
C PRO A 46 2.28 3.62 3.92
N SER A 47 3.51 3.14 4.05
CA SER A 47 3.88 1.74 3.77
C SER A 47 4.26 1.04 5.06
N PHE A 48 4.27 -0.30 5.08
CA PHE A 48 4.67 -1.04 6.27
C PHE A 48 5.36 -2.37 6.00
N ILE A 49 6.15 -2.80 6.98
CA ILE A 49 6.81 -4.11 6.98
C ILE A 49 6.77 -4.70 8.39
N PHE A 50 6.63 -6.03 8.47
CA PHE A 50 6.80 -6.78 9.71
C PHE A 50 8.16 -7.48 9.72
N THR A 51 8.91 -7.33 10.81
CA THR A 51 10.18 -8.05 11.02
C THR A 51 10.15 -8.81 12.35
N ASP A 52 10.38 -8.11 13.46
CA ASP A 52 10.11 -8.53 14.84
C ASP A 52 8.89 -7.80 15.42
N GLN A 53 8.63 -6.60 14.92
CA GLN A 53 7.43 -5.79 15.11
C GLN A 53 7.05 -5.11 13.78
N TYR A 54 5.95 -4.37 13.76
CA TYR A 54 5.54 -3.57 12.61
C TYR A 54 6.32 -2.26 12.58
N TYR A 55 6.78 -1.90 11.38
CA TYR A 55 7.37 -0.62 11.06
C TYR A 55 6.56 0.00 9.93
N ALA A 56 6.21 1.28 10.04
CA ALA A 56 5.57 2.05 8.98
C ALA A 56 6.41 3.27 8.63
N PHE A 57 6.37 3.66 7.35
CA PHE A 57 7.12 4.78 6.79
C PHE A 57 6.15 5.71 6.07
N SER A 58 6.43 7.02 6.05
CA SER A 58 5.54 8.00 5.42
C SER A 58 6.28 8.98 4.52
N THR A 59 5.52 9.64 3.64
CA THR A 59 5.93 10.88 2.99
C THR A 59 6.47 11.88 4.03
N THR A 60 7.43 12.72 3.61
CA THR A 60 8.06 13.78 4.42
C THR A 60 7.04 14.48 5.31
N SER A 61 7.28 14.43 6.62
CA SER A 61 6.45 15.11 7.62
C SER A 61 7.29 15.40 8.87
N GLY A 62 6.86 16.36 9.69
CA GLY A 62 7.53 16.66 10.97
C GLY A 62 8.99 17.14 10.85
N GLY A 63 9.43 17.55 9.65
CA GLY A 63 10.84 17.92 9.38
C GLY A 63 11.78 16.74 9.10
N LEU A 64 11.24 15.52 9.00
CA LEU A 64 11.97 14.31 8.59
C LEU A 64 11.68 14.00 7.13
N ASN A 65 12.68 13.50 6.40
CA ASN A 65 12.51 13.05 5.02
C ASN A 65 11.64 11.81 4.96
N VAL A 66 11.95 10.82 5.81
CA VAL A 66 11.19 9.57 5.95
C VAL A 66 10.94 9.31 7.44
N PRO A 67 9.81 9.81 7.97
CA PRO A 67 9.27 9.40 9.27
C PRO A 67 9.14 7.89 9.44
N VAL A 68 9.28 7.41 10.67
CA VAL A 68 9.06 6.01 11.04
C VAL A 68 8.13 5.91 12.24
N ALA A 69 7.14 5.01 12.17
CA ALA A 69 6.33 4.59 13.29
C ALA A 69 6.49 3.08 13.53
N THR A 70 6.34 2.64 14.78
CA THR A 70 6.45 1.22 15.17
C THR A 70 5.22 0.77 15.92
N SER A 71 4.89 -0.51 15.82
CA SER A 71 3.81 -1.12 16.58
C SER A 71 4.10 -2.60 16.87
N PRO A 72 3.92 -3.07 18.12
CA PRO A 72 4.06 -4.49 18.43
C PRO A 72 2.83 -5.32 18.02
N ASP A 73 1.67 -4.68 17.83
CA ASP A 73 0.36 -5.35 17.73
C ASP A 73 -0.47 -4.90 16.52
N PHE A 74 0.05 -3.98 15.70
CA PHE A 74 -0.63 -3.31 14.57
C PHE A 74 -1.75 -2.32 14.94
N HIS A 75 -1.94 -2.07 16.24
CA HIS A 75 -2.99 -1.20 16.77
C HIS A 75 -2.41 0.00 17.52
N SER A 76 -1.39 -0.22 18.34
CA SER A 76 -0.72 0.77 19.17
C SER A 76 0.55 1.24 18.47
N TRP A 77 0.55 2.46 17.93
CA TRP A 77 1.67 2.99 17.13
C TRP A 77 2.44 4.09 17.86
N SER A 78 3.77 4.03 17.78
CA SER A 78 4.69 5.00 18.38
C SER A 78 5.67 5.54 17.34
N TYR A 79 5.90 6.85 17.34
CA TYR A 79 6.83 7.52 16.42
C TYR A 79 8.27 7.32 16.88
N LEU A 80 9.19 7.11 15.94
CA LEU A 80 10.63 7.17 16.21
C LEU A 80 11.14 8.60 16.06
N SER A 81 12.09 9.00 16.88
CA SER A 81 12.60 10.38 16.89
C SER A 81 13.62 10.67 15.79
N HIS A 82 14.04 9.67 15.02
CA HIS A 82 15.05 9.80 13.96
C HIS A 82 14.46 9.63 12.56
N ASP A 83 15.13 10.25 11.59
CA ASP A 83 14.82 10.13 10.15
C ASP A 83 15.38 8.81 9.62
N ALA A 84 14.56 8.02 8.92
CA ALA A 84 15.09 6.84 8.21
C ALA A 84 16.02 7.25 7.06
N LEU A 85 15.81 8.40 6.42
CA LEU A 85 16.65 8.89 5.32
C LEU A 85 17.20 10.30 5.61
N PRO A 86 18.11 10.46 6.59
CA PRO A 86 18.57 11.77 7.03
C PRO A 86 19.39 12.51 5.96
N THR A 87 20.02 11.76 5.05
CA THR A 87 20.78 12.29 3.92
C THR A 87 20.22 11.72 2.62
N VAL A 88 19.65 12.60 1.80
CA VAL A 88 19.13 12.26 0.48
C VAL A 88 20.26 12.31 -0.57
N GLY A 89 20.09 11.62 -1.70
CA GLY A 89 21.05 11.68 -2.81
C GLY A 89 21.10 13.08 -3.45
N ALA A 90 22.26 13.47 -3.99
CA ALA A 90 22.45 14.81 -4.59
C ALA A 90 21.53 15.12 -5.78
N TRP A 91 20.91 14.11 -6.37
CA TRP A 91 19.93 14.25 -7.46
C TRP A 91 18.55 14.70 -6.97
N THR A 92 18.29 14.69 -5.65
CA THR A 92 17.00 15.07 -5.08
C THR A 92 17.11 16.16 -4.02
N VAL A 93 15.97 16.78 -3.70
CA VAL A 93 15.86 17.88 -2.75
C VAL A 93 15.44 17.31 -1.39
N LYS A 94 16.00 17.86 -0.31
CA LYS A 94 15.61 17.50 1.06
C LYS A 94 14.16 17.95 1.31
N ASN A 95 13.42 17.19 2.12
CA ASN A 95 12.01 17.46 2.47
C ASN A 95 11.03 17.38 1.28
N THR A 96 11.40 16.69 0.20
CA THR A 96 10.52 16.45 -0.96
C THR A 96 10.40 14.95 -1.26
N ILE A 97 10.45 14.13 -0.20
CA ILE A 97 10.46 12.68 -0.31
C ILE A 97 9.05 12.16 -0.12
N TRP A 98 8.52 11.45 -1.12
CA TRP A 98 7.13 11.00 -1.13
C TRP A 98 7.01 9.48 -1.25
N ALA A 99 5.97 8.95 -0.62
CA ALA A 99 5.50 7.56 -0.66
C ALA A 99 6.66 6.56 -0.57
N PRO A 100 7.41 6.54 0.54
CA PRO A 100 8.46 5.56 0.73
C PRO A 100 7.87 4.15 0.88
N ASP A 101 8.61 3.14 0.42
CA ASP A 101 8.29 1.73 0.63
C ASP A 101 9.57 0.95 0.99
N VAL A 102 9.47 0.01 1.92
CA VAL A 102 10.60 -0.75 2.46
C VAL A 102 10.39 -2.24 2.27
N VAL A 103 11.38 -2.89 1.65
CA VAL A 103 11.41 -4.34 1.48
C VAL A 103 12.64 -4.95 2.14
N ALA A 104 12.47 -6.13 2.71
CA ALA A 104 13.58 -6.94 3.20
C ALA A 104 14.24 -7.71 2.04
N VAL A 105 15.58 -7.68 2.00
CA VAL A 105 16.42 -8.45 1.07
C VAL A 105 17.48 -9.21 1.85
N SER A 106 18.17 -10.16 1.21
CA SER A 106 19.20 -10.98 1.89
C SER A 106 20.31 -10.15 2.56
N GLY A 107 20.56 -8.95 2.05
CA GLY A 107 21.58 -8.02 2.55
C GLY A 107 21.10 -7.00 3.59
N GLY A 108 19.82 -6.99 3.98
CA GLY A 108 19.23 -5.98 4.86
C GLY A 108 17.90 -5.44 4.31
N PHE A 109 17.78 -4.13 4.20
CA PHE A 109 16.56 -3.45 3.79
C PHE A 109 16.83 -2.50 2.63
N VAL A 110 15.87 -2.41 1.71
CA VAL A 110 15.86 -1.47 0.60
C VAL A 110 14.66 -0.55 0.76
N LEU A 111 14.92 0.76 0.77
CA LEU A 111 13.93 1.82 0.78
C LEU A 111 13.81 2.38 -0.64
N PHE A 112 12.62 2.30 -1.22
CA PHE A 112 12.23 3.00 -2.44
C PHE A 112 11.50 4.27 -2.07
N TYR A 113 11.67 5.34 -2.84
CA TYR A 113 10.98 6.61 -2.59
C TYR A 113 10.87 7.45 -3.86
N ALA A 114 9.87 8.31 -3.92
CA ALA A 114 9.85 9.40 -4.90
C ALA A 114 10.62 10.60 -4.37
N GLY A 115 11.32 11.33 -5.23
CA GLY A 115 11.98 12.57 -4.86
C GLY A 115 11.95 13.60 -5.98
N GLN A 116 11.71 14.86 -5.65
CA GLN A 116 11.81 15.96 -6.61
C GLN A 116 13.23 16.01 -7.19
N SER A 117 13.35 16.13 -8.51
CA SER A 117 14.65 16.26 -9.17
C SER A 117 15.28 17.62 -8.84
N ALA A 118 16.51 17.59 -8.33
CA ALA A 118 17.30 18.81 -8.10
C ALA A 118 17.66 19.52 -9.42
N ALA A 119 17.78 18.76 -10.50
CA ALA A 119 18.10 19.31 -11.83
C ALA A 119 16.86 19.88 -12.54
N ASN A 120 15.68 19.29 -12.31
CA ASN A 120 14.44 19.67 -12.99
C ASN A 120 13.25 19.65 -12.01
N PRO A 121 13.00 20.76 -11.28
CA PRO A 121 12.04 20.80 -10.19
C PRO A 121 10.58 20.43 -10.54
N GLY A 122 10.20 20.43 -11.82
CA GLY A 122 8.87 19.99 -12.27
C GLY A 122 8.68 18.47 -12.27
N PHE A 123 9.73 17.70 -12.02
CA PHE A 123 9.74 16.26 -12.20
C PHE A 123 10.13 15.53 -10.91
N HIS A 124 9.56 14.33 -10.74
CA HIS A 124 9.94 13.40 -9.69
C HIS A 124 10.61 12.15 -10.27
N CYS A 125 11.64 11.68 -9.57
CA CYS A 125 12.38 10.46 -9.87
C CYS A 125 12.06 9.39 -8.81
N VAL A 126 12.40 8.12 -9.07
CA VAL A 126 12.42 7.06 -8.05
C VAL A 126 13.84 6.85 -7.56
N GLY A 127 14.04 6.95 -6.25
CA GLY A 127 15.29 6.67 -5.56
C GLY A 127 15.31 5.30 -4.92
N VAL A 128 16.53 4.82 -4.65
CA VAL A 128 16.81 3.63 -3.84
C VAL A 128 17.80 4.00 -2.76
N ALA A 129 17.55 3.54 -1.54
CA ALA A 129 18.47 3.60 -0.42
C ALA A 129 18.54 2.26 0.29
N THR A 130 19.67 1.96 0.95
CA THR A 130 19.86 0.66 1.64
C THR A 130 20.26 0.84 3.09
N SER A 131 19.86 -0.10 3.94
CA SER A 131 20.30 -0.18 5.34
C SER A 131 20.44 -1.62 5.83
N LYS A 132 21.11 -1.82 6.96
CA LYS A 132 21.18 -3.11 7.66
C LYS A 132 20.05 -3.29 8.68
N THR A 133 19.39 -2.20 9.07
CA THR A 133 18.30 -2.15 10.03
C THR A 133 17.06 -1.57 9.36
N VAL A 134 15.89 -2.05 9.76
CA VAL A 134 14.61 -1.63 9.18
C VAL A 134 14.32 -0.13 9.43
N GLU A 135 14.73 0.39 10.58
CA GLU A 135 14.56 1.80 10.97
C GLU A 135 15.60 2.76 10.36
N GLY A 136 16.55 2.25 9.58
CA GLY A 136 17.65 3.03 9.03
C GLY A 136 18.78 3.32 10.05
N PRO A 137 19.62 4.34 9.80
CA PRO A 137 19.55 5.24 8.66
C PRO A 137 19.84 4.51 7.35
N TYR A 138 19.13 4.89 6.29
CA TYR A 138 19.32 4.41 4.94
C TYR A 138 20.35 5.28 4.21
N THR A 139 21.17 4.64 3.39
CA THR A 139 22.15 5.29 2.52
C THR A 139 21.60 5.35 1.10
N ALA A 140 21.26 6.55 0.62
CA ALA A 140 20.77 6.77 -0.73
C ALA A 140 21.82 6.49 -1.80
N GLN A 141 21.39 5.96 -2.95
CA GLN A 141 22.22 5.91 -4.14
C GLN A 141 22.48 7.31 -4.70
N ALA A 142 23.64 7.48 -5.33
CA ALA A 142 24.07 8.74 -5.92
C ALA A 142 23.25 9.16 -7.15
N GLN A 143 22.48 8.25 -7.76
CA GLN A 143 21.62 8.48 -8.91
C GLN A 143 20.24 7.88 -8.64
N PRO A 144 19.18 8.41 -9.27
CA PRO A 144 17.86 7.78 -9.19
C PRO A 144 17.85 6.45 -9.97
N LEU A 145 17.03 5.50 -9.52
CA LEU A 145 16.74 4.26 -10.26
C LEU A 145 15.88 4.55 -11.49
N VAL A 146 14.90 5.45 -11.36
CA VAL A 146 14.04 5.92 -12.46
C VAL A 146 14.17 7.43 -12.56
N PHE A 147 14.65 7.93 -13.71
CA PHE A 147 14.85 9.37 -13.90
C PHE A 147 13.55 10.16 -14.01
N TRP A 148 12.49 9.60 -14.57
CA TRP A 148 11.21 10.30 -14.73
C TRP A 148 10.04 9.37 -14.45
N LYS A 149 9.20 9.75 -13.49
CA LYS A 149 7.88 9.15 -13.35
C LYS A 149 6.95 9.70 -14.43
N VAL A 150 6.12 8.83 -14.99
CA VAL A 150 4.99 9.26 -15.82
C VAL A 150 3.82 9.49 -14.86
N ASP A 151 3.79 10.66 -14.24
CA ASP A 151 2.72 11.07 -13.32
C ASP A 151 1.99 12.33 -13.83
N GLY A 152 0.69 12.42 -13.53
CA GLY A 152 -0.16 13.52 -13.98
C GLY A 152 0.32 14.88 -13.47
N ASN A 153 1.03 14.88 -12.33
CA ASN A 153 1.60 16.07 -11.71
C ASN A 153 2.59 16.83 -12.62
N ASN A 154 3.25 16.13 -13.55
CA ASN A 154 4.30 16.70 -14.38
C ASN A 154 3.84 16.99 -15.83
N ILE A 155 3.03 16.10 -16.40
CA ILE A 155 2.64 16.18 -17.82
C ILE A 155 1.20 16.65 -18.06
N GLY A 156 0.43 16.89 -17.01
CA GLY A 156 -0.94 17.35 -17.13
C GLY A 156 -1.08 18.83 -17.49
N HIS A 157 -2.33 19.28 -17.65
CA HIS A 157 -2.67 20.61 -18.18
C HIS A 157 -3.27 21.54 -17.11
N GLY A 158 -2.99 21.29 -15.83
CA GLY A 158 -3.50 22.07 -14.70
C GLY A 158 -4.66 21.41 -13.95
N GLY A 159 -5.18 22.11 -12.93
CA GLY A 159 -6.23 21.60 -12.05
C GLY A 159 -5.71 20.70 -10.93
N ASN A 160 -6.58 19.86 -10.38
CA ASN A 160 -6.24 18.93 -9.30
C ASN A 160 -5.10 17.99 -9.72
N CYS A 161 -4.06 17.90 -8.89
CA CYS A 161 -2.85 17.11 -9.16
C CYS A 161 -2.28 17.36 -10.57
N ASN A 162 -2.37 18.63 -11.02
CA ASN A 162 -1.96 19.11 -12.34
C ASN A 162 -2.57 18.40 -13.56
N ASN A 163 -3.52 17.48 -13.38
CA ASN A 163 -4.10 16.69 -14.47
C ASN A 163 -5.65 16.68 -14.45
N GLY A 164 -6.26 17.73 -13.88
CA GLY A 164 -7.72 17.87 -13.80
C GLY A 164 -8.34 18.67 -14.96
N VAL A 165 -7.53 19.32 -15.79
CA VAL A 165 -7.97 20.08 -16.97
C VAL A 165 -7.74 19.26 -18.23
N ALA A 166 -8.78 19.15 -19.06
CA ALA A 166 -8.70 18.38 -20.30
C ALA A 166 -7.72 19.00 -21.33
N PRO A 167 -7.03 18.19 -22.16
CA PRO A 167 -7.12 16.73 -22.19
C PRO A 167 -6.41 16.08 -21.00
N ILE A 168 -7.09 15.18 -20.29
CA ILE A 168 -6.51 14.45 -19.16
C ILE A 168 -5.48 13.46 -19.72
N VAL A 169 -4.28 13.42 -19.17
CA VAL A 169 -3.20 12.56 -19.66
C VAL A 169 -3.10 11.25 -18.88
N SER A 170 -2.48 10.24 -19.49
CA SER A 170 -2.20 8.92 -18.91
C SER A 170 -1.34 9.01 -17.65
N THR A 171 -1.60 8.14 -16.67
CA THR A 171 -0.85 7.98 -15.42
C THR A 171 -0.65 6.49 -15.15
N PRO A 172 0.25 5.82 -15.88
CA PRO A 172 0.32 4.38 -15.91
C PRO A 172 1.01 3.80 -14.68
N ILE A 173 0.48 2.69 -14.18
CA ILE A 173 1.18 1.83 -13.22
C ILE A 173 2.06 0.86 -14.01
N MET A 174 3.36 0.95 -13.78
CA MET A 174 4.40 0.17 -14.45
C MET A 174 5.00 -0.86 -13.49
N ILE A 175 5.35 -2.03 -14.02
CA ILE A 175 6.12 -3.05 -13.30
C ILE A 175 7.41 -3.36 -14.06
N GLN A 176 8.53 -3.49 -13.33
CA GLN A 176 9.80 -3.95 -13.89
C GLN A 176 10.58 -4.78 -12.87
N LYS A 177 11.20 -5.86 -13.34
CA LYS A 177 11.97 -6.77 -12.49
C LYS A 177 13.28 -6.12 -12.03
N LEU A 178 13.54 -6.17 -10.74
CA LEU A 178 14.80 -5.75 -10.13
C LEU A 178 15.80 -6.90 -10.00
N THR A 179 17.06 -6.56 -9.74
CA THR A 179 18.10 -7.47 -9.26
C THR A 179 17.69 -8.09 -7.91
N ALA A 180 18.31 -9.22 -7.55
CA ALA A 180 17.97 -9.93 -6.31
C ALA A 180 18.25 -9.11 -5.03
N ASP A 181 19.18 -8.15 -5.11
CA ASP A 181 19.45 -7.21 -4.01
C ASP A 181 18.49 -6.00 -3.99
N GLY A 182 17.57 -5.89 -4.96
CA GLY A 182 16.57 -4.82 -5.05
C GLY A 182 17.12 -3.46 -5.47
N THR A 183 18.40 -3.36 -5.86
CA THR A 183 19.06 -2.06 -6.02
C THR A 183 19.17 -1.55 -7.47
N ALA A 184 18.88 -2.38 -8.46
CA ALA A 184 18.95 -2.04 -9.87
C ALA A 184 17.92 -2.85 -10.69
N PHE A 185 17.69 -2.48 -11.95
CA PHE A 185 16.91 -3.30 -12.87
C PHE A 185 17.67 -4.58 -13.24
N ALA A 186 16.96 -5.71 -13.29
CA ALA A 186 17.55 -6.96 -13.74
C ALA A 186 17.94 -6.85 -15.23
N SER A 187 19.08 -7.48 -15.59
CA SER A 187 19.52 -7.52 -16.98
C SER A 187 18.44 -8.09 -17.90
N GLY A 188 18.15 -7.40 -19.00
CA GLY A 188 17.11 -7.78 -19.97
C GLY A 188 15.66 -7.56 -19.49
N SER A 189 15.44 -7.02 -18.29
CA SER A 189 14.10 -6.64 -17.85
C SER A 189 13.60 -5.40 -18.60
N VAL A 190 12.29 -5.33 -18.81
CA VAL A 190 11.62 -4.20 -19.45
C VAL A 190 10.46 -3.73 -18.58
N ALA A 191 10.25 -2.42 -18.53
CA ALA A 191 9.06 -1.86 -17.90
C ALA A 191 7.82 -2.26 -18.69
N THR A 192 6.83 -2.80 -17.97
CA THR A 192 5.55 -3.23 -18.54
C THR A 192 4.42 -2.47 -17.86
N GLN A 193 3.55 -1.83 -18.64
CA GLN A 193 2.34 -1.21 -18.12
C GLN A 193 1.35 -2.30 -17.71
N ILE A 194 0.83 -2.23 -16.49
CA ILE A 194 -0.14 -3.20 -15.96
C ILE A 194 -1.52 -2.61 -15.68
N LEU A 195 -1.59 -1.29 -15.47
CA LEU A 195 -2.83 -0.54 -15.32
C LEU A 195 -2.59 0.90 -15.78
N ASP A 196 -3.64 1.59 -16.18
CA ASP A 196 -3.66 3.04 -16.40
C ASP A 196 -4.99 3.59 -15.92
N ARG A 197 -5.07 4.91 -15.78
CA ARG A 197 -6.33 5.57 -15.48
C ARG A 197 -7.32 5.42 -16.64
N ASP A 198 -8.60 5.36 -16.29
CA ASP A 198 -9.72 5.62 -17.18
C ASP A 198 -10.57 6.77 -16.62
N ASP A 199 -11.70 7.07 -17.26
CA ASP A 199 -12.54 8.21 -16.90
C ASP A 199 -13.13 8.12 -15.48
N ILE A 200 -13.28 6.90 -14.92
CA ILE A 200 -13.81 6.72 -13.56
C ILE A 200 -12.81 7.12 -12.47
N ASP A 201 -11.52 7.09 -12.78
CA ASP A 201 -10.45 7.43 -11.82
C ASP A 201 -10.22 8.94 -11.70
N GLY A 202 -10.89 9.74 -12.53
CA GLY A 202 -10.65 11.17 -12.61
C GLY A 202 -9.24 11.49 -13.14
N PRO A 203 -8.48 12.41 -12.50
CA PRO A 203 -7.22 12.91 -13.05
C PRO A 203 -6.05 11.92 -13.02
N LEU A 204 -6.05 10.89 -12.17
CA LEU A 204 -4.90 9.98 -12.03
C LEU A 204 -5.25 8.68 -11.31
N VAL A 205 -4.37 7.69 -11.48
CA VAL A 205 -4.18 6.57 -10.55
C VAL A 205 -2.77 6.62 -9.96
N GLU A 206 -2.61 6.28 -8.69
CA GLU A 206 -1.33 6.32 -7.95
C GLU A 206 -1.29 5.29 -6.80
N ALA A 207 -0.22 5.34 -6.00
CA ALA A 207 0.00 4.49 -4.82
C ALA A 207 -0.27 2.99 -5.04
N PRO A 208 0.40 2.34 -6.03
CA PRO A 208 0.22 0.92 -6.25
C PRO A 208 0.79 0.09 -5.08
N SER A 209 0.02 -0.88 -4.59
CA SER A 209 0.52 -1.98 -3.76
C SER A 209 0.03 -3.31 -4.36
N LEU A 210 0.93 -4.27 -4.51
CA LEU A 210 0.69 -5.52 -5.23
C LEU A 210 0.98 -6.72 -4.33
N THR A 211 -0.05 -7.54 -4.10
CA THR A 211 0.10 -8.77 -3.33
C THR A 211 -0.55 -9.96 -4.07
N ARG A 212 -0.20 -11.18 -3.68
CA ARG A 212 -0.71 -12.41 -4.29
C ARG A 212 -1.40 -13.27 -3.24
N SER A 213 -2.67 -13.59 -3.47
CA SER A 213 -3.44 -14.44 -2.57
C SER A 213 -2.93 -15.89 -2.55
N ALA A 214 -3.38 -16.65 -1.55
CA ALA A 214 -3.12 -18.08 -1.46
C ALA A 214 -3.72 -18.87 -2.65
N GLU A 215 -4.81 -18.39 -3.26
CA GLU A 215 -5.36 -18.96 -4.50
C GLU A 215 -4.56 -18.59 -5.76
N GLY A 216 -3.51 -17.77 -5.62
CA GLY A 216 -2.62 -17.39 -6.71
C GLY A 216 -3.10 -16.19 -7.52
N ILE A 217 -4.11 -15.46 -7.05
CA ILE A 217 -4.64 -14.24 -7.68
C ILE A 217 -3.80 -13.04 -7.26
N TYR A 218 -3.45 -12.17 -8.21
CA TYR A 218 -2.77 -10.91 -7.94
C TYR A 218 -3.79 -9.83 -7.66
N PHE A 219 -3.61 -9.10 -6.55
CA PHE A 219 -4.39 -7.95 -6.13
C PHE A 219 -3.51 -6.72 -6.20
N LEU A 220 -3.84 -5.79 -7.11
CA LEU A 220 -3.22 -4.48 -7.21
C LEU A 220 -4.17 -3.46 -6.59
N THR A 221 -3.88 -2.99 -5.38
CA THR A 221 -4.53 -1.79 -4.84
C THR A 221 -3.87 -0.55 -5.40
N PHE A 222 -4.66 0.50 -5.58
CA PHE A 222 -4.21 1.81 -6.03
C PHE A 222 -5.19 2.87 -5.52
N SER A 223 -4.79 4.13 -5.59
CA SER A 223 -5.69 5.25 -5.35
C SER A 223 -6.02 5.97 -6.64
N SER A 224 -7.27 6.39 -6.77
CA SER A 224 -7.75 7.22 -7.87
C SER A 224 -8.07 8.63 -7.37
N ASN A 225 -8.21 9.57 -8.31
CA ASN A 225 -8.38 11.00 -8.04
C ASN A 225 -7.17 11.65 -7.34
N CYS A 226 -7.27 12.96 -7.06
CA CYS A 226 -6.21 13.69 -6.39
C CYS A 226 -6.37 13.60 -4.86
N TYR A 227 -5.27 13.36 -4.13
CA TYR A 227 -5.26 13.26 -2.66
C TYR A 227 -5.89 14.46 -1.94
N SER A 228 -5.92 15.63 -2.59
CA SER A 228 -6.50 16.86 -2.05
C SER A 228 -8.00 17.01 -2.30
N SER A 229 -8.67 15.97 -2.80
CA SER A 229 -10.09 15.94 -3.13
C SER A 229 -10.82 14.91 -2.28
N SER A 230 -12.08 15.17 -1.95
CA SER A 230 -12.98 14.18 -1.33
C SER A 230 -13.28 12.97 -2.22
N LEU A 231 -12.89 13.02 -3.50
CA LEU A 231 -13.01 11.89 -4.42
C LEU A 231 -11.84 10.92 -4.32
N TYR A 232 -10.79 11.24 -3.55
CA TYR A 232 -9.68 10.31 -3.34
C TYR A 232 -10.18 9.02 -2.69
N ASP A 233 -9.73 7.90 -3.23
CA ASP A 233 -10.26 6.58 -2.90
C ASP A 233 -9.17 5.50 -2.84
N VAL A 234 -9.55 4.35 -2.26
CA VAL A 234 -8.80 3.11 -2.43
C VAL A 234 -9.60 2.21 -3.36
N SER A 235 -9.01 1.92 -4.50
CA SER A 235 -9.50 1.03 -5.54
C SER A 235 -8.57 -0.16 -5.69
N TYR A 236 -9.03 -1.19 -6.41
CA TYR A 236 -8.18 -2.33 -6.71
C TYR A 236 -8.57 -3.03 -8.00
N ALA A 237 -7.62 -3.78 -8.54
CA ALA A 237 -7.80 -4.62 -9.70
C ALA A 237 -7.16 -5.99 -9.48
N THR A 238 -7.70 -7.01 -10.15
CA THR A 238 -7.23 -8.40 -9.98
C THR A 238 -6.75 -9.00 -11.29
N ALA A 239 -5.75 -9.87 -11.23
CA ALA A 239 -5.24 -10.64 -12.37
C ALA A 239 -4.84 -12.07 -11.98
N SER A 240 -4.86 -13.00 -12.93
CA SER A 240 -4.31 -14.36 -12.75
C SER A 240 -2.79 -14.42 -13.01
N HIS A 241 -2.22 -13.36 -13.61
CA HIS A 241 -0.80 -13.25 -13.92
C HIS A 241 -0.27 -11.89 -13.46
N ILE A 242 0.99 -11.84 -13.02
CA ILE A 242 1.62 -10.63 -12.47
C ILE A 242 1.62 -9.45 -13.46
N LEU A 243 1.70 -9.74 -14.76
CA LEU A 243 1.69 -8.75 -15.84
C LEU A 243 0.27 -8.44 -16.36
N GLY A 244 -0.78 -8.94 -15.71
CA GLY A 244 -2.16 -8.71 -16.10
C GLY A 244 -2.70 -9.73 -17.12
N PRO A 245 -3.80 -9.40 -17.82
CA PRO A 245 -4.54 -8.15 -17.69
C PRO A 245 -5.20 -8.00 -16.31
N TYR A 246 -5.17 -6.79 -15.76
CA TYR A 246 -5.84 -6.46 -14.51
C TYR A 246 -7.28 -6.03 -14.78
N THR A 247 -8.24 -6.60 -14.05
CA THR A 247 -9.65 -6.21 -14.08
C THR A 247 -9.98 -5.43 -12.82
N LYS A 248 -10.38 -4.16 -12.98
CA LYS A 248 -10.80 -3.30 -11.87
C LYS A 248 -12.04 -3.87 -11.18
N GLN A 249 -12.05 -3.76 -9.87
CA GLN A 249 -13.15 -4.10 -9.00
C GLN A 249 -13.82 -2.81 -8.49
N PRO A 250 -15.04 -2.89 -7.90
CA PRO A 250 -15.62 -1.75 -7.22
C PRO A 250 -14.68 -1.19 -6.14
N TRP A 251 -14.78 0.11 -5.86
CA TRP A 251 -14.00 0.78 -4.82
C TRP A 251 -14.01 0.00 -3.50
N LEU A 252 -12.84 -0.11 -2.89
CA LEU A 252 -12.70 -0.70 -1.55
C LEU A 252 -13.09 0.32 -0.48
N MET A 253 -12.66 1.57 -0.63
CA MET A 253 -12.99 2.67 0.29
C MET A 253 -13.14 3.97 -0.49
N ILE A 254 -14.16 4.76 -0.13
CA ILE A 254 -14.39 6.12 -0.60
C ILE A 254 -14.72 7.01 0.61
N THR A 255 -14.78 8.33 0.41
CA THR A 255 -15.29 9.23 1.45
C THR A 255 -16.67 8.79 1.92
N GLY A 256 -16.81 8.58 3.24
CA GLY A 256 -18.04 8.17 3.91
C GLY A 256 -18.41 6.68 3.80
N ASN A 257 -17.61 5.83 3.15
CA ASN A 257 -17.90 4.40 2.99
C ASN A 257 -16.60 3.56 2.96
N PRO A 258 -16.44 2.54 3.82
CA PRO A 258 -17.46 1.92 4.68
C PRO A 258 -17.75 2.64 6.00
N TYR A 259 -17.01 3.70 6.31
CA TYR A 259 -17.16 4.44 7.56
C TYR A 259 -17.47 5.92 7.28
N SER A 260 -18.51 6.46 7.92
CA SER A 260 -19.00 7.82 7.69
C SER A 260 -18.00 8.92 8.04
N GLN A 261 -17.04 8.62 8.93
CA GLN A 261 -16.00 9.53 9.39
C GLN A 261 -14.74 9.50 8.52
N LEU A 262 -14.72 8.68 7.46
CA LEU A 262 -13.57 8.55 6.58
C LEU A 262 -13.64 9.58 5.45
N PHE A 263 -12.58 10.36 5.27
CA PHE A 263 -12.49 11.40 4.26
C PHE A 263 -11.23 11.19 3.41
N ALA A 264 -11.40 11.15 2.09
CA ALA A 264 -10.31 10.97 1.13
C ALA A 264 -9.36 9.81 1.51
N PRO A 265 -9.86 8.58 1.76
CA PRO A 265 -8.99 7.45 2.06
C PRO A 265 -8.12 7.09 0.85
N GLY A 266 -6.83 6.84 1.06
CA GLY A 266 -5.94 6.43 -0.02
C GLY A 266 -4.52 6.12 0.43
N GLY A 267 -3.62 5.95 -0.54
CA GLY A 267 -2.23 5.59 -0.27
C GLY A 267 -2.11 4.29 0.52
N ALA A 268 -2.87 3.26 0.12
CA ALA A 268 -2.96 2.01 0.85
C ALA A 268 -1.81 1.06 0.52
N ASP A 269 -1.29 0.41 1.56
CA ASP A 269 -0.32 -0.67 1.45
C ASP A 269 -0.85 -1.93 2.17
N ILE A 270 -0.58 -3.11 1.59
CA ILE A 270 -1.13 -4.40 2.04
C ILE A 270 0.00 -5.37 2.41
N SER A 271 -0.17 -6.12 3.50
CA SER A 271 0.79 -7.15 3.90
C SER A 271 0.93 -8.24 2.83
N PRO A 272 2.12 -8.86 2.70
CA PRO A 272 2.34 -9.95 1.74
C PRO A 272 1.38 -11.14 1.90
N ASP A 273 0.83 -11.36 3.10
CA ASP A 273 -0.15 -12.41 3.39
C ASP A 273 -1.61 -12.01 3.11
N GLY A 274 -1.86 -10.75 2.74
CA GLY A 274 -3.20 -10.25 2.40
C GLY A 274 -4.13 -10.10 3.58
N THR A 275 -3.61 -9.97 4.80
CA THR A 275 -4.40 -9.90 6.04
C THR A 275 -4.49 -8.52 6.67
N LYS A 276 -3.56 -7.62 6.32
CA LYS A 276 -3.41 -6.30 6.96
C LYS A 276 -3.24 -5.22 5.92
N MET A 277 -3.76 -4.05 6.24
CA MET A 277 -3.66 -2.86 5.43
C MET A 277 -3.35 -1.64 6.31
N VAL A 278 -2.45 -0.79 5.84
CA VAL A 278 -2.32 0.60 6.29
C VAL A 278 -2.79 1.51 5.16
N PHE A 279 -3.34 2.67 5.51
CA PHE A 279 -3.73 3.69 4.55
C PHE A 279 -3.83 5.04 5.26
N HIS A 280 -3.91 6.13 4.52
CA HIS A 280 -4.18 7.44 5.12
C HIS A 280 -5.59 7.93 4.81
N ALA A 281 -6.08 8.84 5.64
CA ALA A 281 -7.28 9.64 5.36
C ALA A 281 -7.07 11.06 5.93
N ASP A 282 -7.77 12.04 5.36
CA ASP A 282 -7.68 13.43 5.80
C ASP A 282 -8.66 13.75 6.95
N LEU A 283 -8.55 14.97 7.50
CA LEU A 283 -9.37 15.42 8.63
C LEU A 283 -10.80 15.89 8.23
N GLY A 284 -11.22 15.70 6.98
CA GLY A 284 -12.45 16.24 6.38
C GLY A 284 -12.48 17.75 6.23
N THR A 285 -11.44 18.45 6.70
CA THR A 285 -11.34 19.92 6.74
C THR A 285 -10.09 20.43 6.03
N ASN A 286 -9.05 19.62 5.91
CA ASN A 286 -7.83 19.93 5.17
C ASN A 286 -7.12 18.64 4.73
N ALA A 287 -6.62 18.64 3.50
CA ALA A 287 -5.80 17.55 2.96
C ALA A 287 -4.31 17.67 3.32
N ASN A 288 -3.91 18.72 4.02
CA ASN A 288 -2.52 18.94 4.45
C ASN A 288 -2.11 18.00 5.58
N THR A 289 -3.09 17.56 6.38
CA THR A 289 -2.91 16.57 7.43
C THR A 289 -3.63 15.30 7.04
N ARG A 290 -2.87 14.24 6.80
CA ARG A 290 -3.36 12.91 6.48
C ARG A 290 -2.85 11.97 7.56
N GLN A 291 -3.77 11.33 8.27
CA GLN A 291 -3.45 10.46 9.41
C GLN A 291 -3.45 9.01 8.96
N MET A 292 -2.68 8.17 9.63
CA MET A 292 -2.61 6.73 9.31
C MET A 292 -3.71 5.95 10.04
N TYR A 293 -4.34 5.05 9.29
CA TYR A 293 -5.35 4.10 9.71
C TYR A 293 -4.86 2.68 9.41
N THR A 294 -5.37 1.71 10.16
CA THR A 294 -5.15 0.29 9.90
C THR A 294 -6.47 -0.45 9.74
N ALA A 295 -6.46 -1.47 8.89
CA ALA A 295 -7.56 -2.40 8.70
C ALA A 295 -7.03 -3.84 8.66
N ASN A 296 -7.80 -4.76 9.26
CA ASN A 296 -7.67 -6.16 8.92
C ASN A 296 -8.49 -6.42 7.65
N ILE A 297 -7.93 -7.17 6.74
CA ILE A 297 -8.55 -7.49 5.45
C ILE A 297 -8.52 -8.99 5.20
N ALA A 298 -9.35 -9.45 4.27
CA ALA A 298 -9.30 -10.80 3.76
C ALA A 298 -9.53 -10.83 2.25
N PHE A 299 -8.87 -11.77 1.58
CA PHE A 299 -9.12 -12.10 0.20
C PHE A 299 -10.05 -13.30 0.10
N SER A 300 -11.00 -13.22 -0.83
CA SER A 300 -11.87 -14.32 -1.20
C SER A 300 -12.20 -14.21 -2.68
N GLY A 301 -11.72 -15.17 -3.48
CA GLY A 301 -11.81 -15.07 -4.93
C GLY A 301 -11.12 -13.79 -5.43
N THR A 302 -11.87 -12.89 -6.08
CA THR A 302 -11.37 -11.60 -6.59
C THR A 302 -11.76 -10.41 -5.70
N THR A 303 -12.17 -10.65 -4.46
CA THR A 303 -12.72 -9.62 -3.55
C THR A 303 -11.82 -9.40 -2.35
N ILE A 304 -11.59 -8.12 -2.02
CA ILE A 304 -11.03 -7.69 -0.73
C ILE A 304 -12.19 -7.32 0.19
N THR A 305 -12.19 -7.82 1.42
CA THR A 305 -13.14 -7.45 2.47
C THR A 305 -12.41 -6.84 3.66
N ILE A 306 -12.91 -5.71 4.17
CA ILE A 306 -12.47 -5.11 5.44
C ILE A 306 -13.25 -5.77 6.59
N GLN A 307 -12.53 -6.23 7.63
CA GLN A 307 -13.08 -7.04 8.73
C GLN A 307 -13.51 -6.25 9.96
#